data_AF-A0A371DM69-F1
#
_entry.id   AF-A0A371DM69-F1
#
_cell.length_a   1.000
_cell.length_b   1.000
_cell.length_c   1.000
_cell.angle_alpha   90.00
_cell.angle_beta   90.00
_cell.angle_gamma   90.00
#
_symmetry.space_group_name_H-M   'P 1'
#
loop_
_entity.id
_entity.type
_entity.pdbx_description
1 polymer ?
#
loop_
_entity_poly.entity_id
_entity_poly.type
_entity_poly.pdbx_seq_one_letter_code
_entity_poly.pdbx_strand_id
1 'polypeptide(L)'
;ILRRHGALISGSTALHFLMPSDTWIPNDLDIYVSDTNFPGLLRDLMDPSGLQLVYASDSSGSGTMSPLPPAAIAKGLRDVRTLYTPSGRRVDVIRSPSTSPITPLRFFWSTTVINFMTPDAYVCGFPHATLSRLGVLK
;
A
#
# COMPACT_ATOMS: atom_id res chain seq x y z
N ILE A 1 4.33 -12.66 -6.44
CA ILE A 1 4.89 -11.28 -6.49
C ILE A 1 5.27 -10.80 -5.10
N LEU A 2 4.32 -10.62 -4.16
CA LEU A 2 4.61 -10.10 -2.81
C LEU A 2 5.76 -10.83 -2.08
N ARG A 3 5.75 -12.16 -2.05
CA ARG A 3 6.81 -12.98 -1.41
C ARG A 3 8.20 -12.71 -1.98
N ARG A 4 8.29 -12.64 -3.31
CA ARG A 4 9.54 -12.44 -4.05
C ARG A 4 10.19 -11.10 -3.72
N HIS A 5 9.36 -10.06 -3.53
CA HIS A 5 9.82 -8.70 -3.27
C HIS A 5 9.82 -8.32 -1.80
N GLY A 6 9.44 -9.24 -0.89
CA GLY A 6 9.23 -8.93 0.52
C GLY A 6 8.23 -7.78 0.70
N ALA A 7 7.22 -7.68 -0.16
CA ALA A 7 6.19 -6.65 -0.11
C ALA A 7 5.00 -7.10 0.74
N LEU A 8 4.26 -6.13 1.28
CA LEU A 8 3.09 -6.35 2.12
C LEU A 8 1.91 -5.52 1.65
N ILE A 9 0.69 -5.94 2.01
CA ILE A 9 -0.54 -5.19 1.82
C ILE A 9 -0.91 -4.54 3.16
N SER A 10 -1.33 -3.27 3.16
CA SER A 10 -1.79 -2.59 4.38
C SER A 10 -3.03 -1.73 4.10
N GLY A 11 -3.28 -0.73 4.94
CA GLY A 11 -4.37 0.22 4.76
C GLY A 11 -5.76 -0.38 4.94
N SER A 12 -6.71 0.21 4.23
CA SER A 12 -8.13 -0.14 4.29
C SER A 12 -8.39 -1.60 3.90
N THR A 13 -7.67 -2.10 2.89
CA THR A 13 -7.79 -3.49 2.42
C THR A 13 -7.34 -4.49 3.49
N ALA A 14 -6.23 -4.24 4.19
CA ALA A 14 -5.82 -5.11 5.29
C ALA A 14 -6.82 -5.08 6.45
N LEU A 15 -7.36 -3.91 6.80
CA LEU A 15 -8.40 -3.82 7.83
C LEU A 15 -9.65 -4.60 7.44
N HIS A 16 -10.15 -4.44 6.21
CA HIS A 16 -11.35 -5.13 5.75
C HIS A 16 -11.19 -6.66 5.72
N PHE A 17 -10.00 -7.16 5.41
CA PHE A 17 -9.71 -8.59 5.47
C PHE A 17 -9.88 -9.16 6.90
N LEU A 18 -9.41 -8.43 7.92
CA LEU A 18 -9.56 -8.87 9.33
C LEU A 18 -10.95 -8.60 9.88
N MET A 19 -11.57 -7.49 9.48
CA MET A 19 -12.86 -7.01 9.95
C MET A 19 -13.80 -6.75 8.76
N PRO A 20 -14.39 -7.79 8.17
CA PRO A 20 -15.35 -7.64 7.08
C PRO A 20 -16.55 -6.76 7.49
N SER A 21 -17.11 -6.06 6.50
CA SER A 21 -18.26 -5.17 6.66
C SER A 21 -19.08 -5.16 5.38
N ASP A 22 -20.40 -5.35 5.48
CA ASP A 22 -21.30 -5.28 4.31
C ASP A 22 -21.62 -3.84 3.91
N THR A 23 -21.36 -2.90 4.82
CA THR A 23 -21.67 -1.47 4.64
C THR A 23 -20.51 -0.66 4.08
N TRP A 24 -19.32 -1.26 3.95
CA TRP A 24 -18.11 -0.54 3.54
C TRP A 24 -17.11 -1.48 2.86
N ILE A 25 -16.56 -1.02 1.74
CA ILE A 25 -15.51 -1.70 0.99
C ILE A 25 -14.30 -0.77 0.77
N PRO A 26 -13.07 -1.32 0.72
CA PRO A 26 -11.88 -0.58 0.30
C PRO A 26 -11.98 -0.05 -1.14
N ASN A 27 -11.53 1.20 -1.34
CA ASN A 27 -11.50 1.85 -2.64
C ASN A 27 -10.20 1.56 -3.42
N ASP A 28 -9.13 1.20 -2.71
CA ASP A 28 -7.79 0.99 -3.22
C ASP A 28 -7.08 -0.18 -2.52
N LEU A 29 -5.99 -0.62 -3.15
CA LEU A 29 -5.05 -1.59 -2.59
C LEU A 29 -3.71 -0.92 -2.34
N ASP A 30 -3.28 -0.86 -1.09
CA ASP A 30 -1.97 -0.32 -0.70
C ASP A 30 -0.92 -1.44 -0.59
N ILE A 31 0.11 -1.41 -1.43
CA ILE A 31 1.25 -2.33 -1.41
C ILE A 31 2.50 -1.58 -0.95
N TYR A 32 3.12 -2.03 0.13
CA TYR A 32 4.37 -1.47 0.63
C TYR A 32 5.55 -2.37 0.30
N VAL A 33 6.66 -1.74 -0.07
CA VAL A 33 7.91 -2.44 -0.42
C VAL A 33 9.13 -1.64 0.05
N SER A 34 10.24 -2.34 0.27
CA SER A 34 11.51 -1.70 0.58
C SER A 34 12.03 -0.87 -0.60
N ASP A 35 12.90 0.09 -0.29
CA ASP A 35 13.54 0.93 -1.30
C ASP A 35 14.23 0.13 -2.43
N THR A 36 14.92 -0.94 -2.03
CA THR A 36 15.73 -1.79 -2.91
C THR A 36 14.89 -2.62 -3.87
N ASN A 37 13.70 -3.07 -3.42
CA ASN A 37 12.86 -3.98 -4.19
C ASN A 37 11.80 -3.25 -5.02
N PHE A 38 11.63 -1.94 -4.81
CA PHE A 38 10.62 -1.13 -5.48
C PHE A 38 10.66 -1.20 -7.02
N PRO A 39 11.81 -1.03 -7.71
CA PRO A 39 11.85 -1.12 -9.16
C PRO A 39 11.50 -2.52 -9.69
N GLY A 40 11.93 -3.57 -8.99
CA GLY A 40 11.64 -4.96 -9.35
C GLY A 40 10.16 -5.29 -9.17
N LEU A 41 9.55 -4.80 -8.09
CA LEU A 41 8.12 -4.97 -7.85
C LEU A 41 7.28 -4.31 -8.94
N LEU A 42 7.58 -3.05 -9.30
CA LEU A 42 6.85 -2.34 -10.36
C LEU A 42 6.92 -3.09 -11.69
N ARG A 43 8.10 -3.60 -12.05
CA ARG A 43 8.26 -4.39 -13.28
C ARG A 43 7.35 -5.62 -13.30
N ASP A 44 7.32 -6.38 -12.19
CA ASP A 44 6.48 -7.59 -12.09
C ASP A 44 4.98 -7.28 -12.04
N LEU A 45 4.59 -6.14 -11.45
CA LEU A 45 3.20 -5.69 -11.40
C LEU A 45 2.70 -5.27 -12.79
N MET A 46 3.56 -4.63 -13.59
CA MET A 46 3.23 -4.13 -14.93
C MET A 46 3.49 -5.14 -16.05
N ASP A 47 3.97 -6.36 -15.72
CA ASP A 47 4.29 -7.39 -16.70
C ASP A 47 3.06 -7.73 -17.56
N PRO A 48 3.15 -7.62 -18.91
CA PRO A 48 2.08 -7.99 -19.83
C PRO A 48 1.60 -9.44 -19.70
N SER A 49 2.45 -10.35 -19.20
CA SER A 49 2.10 -11.75 -18.94
C SER A 49 1.45 -11.97 -17.58
N GLY A 50 1.41 -10.95 -16.72
CA GLY A 50 1.00 -11.03 -15.33
C GLY A 50 -0.23 -10.19 -15.01
N LEU A 51 -0.10 -9.33 -13.99
CA LEU A 51 -1.21 -8.52 -13.49
C LEU A 51 -1.52 -7.29 -14.36
N GLN A 52 -0.64 -6.95 -15.31
CA GLN A 52 -0.86 -5.91 -16.32
C GLN A 52 -1.32 -4.56 -15.73
N LEU A 53 -0.76 -4.18 -14.58
CA LEU A 53 -1.08 -2.88 -14.01
C LEU A 53 -0.52 -1.77 -14.90
N VAL A 54 -1.28 -0.70 -15.05
CA VAL A 54 -0.90 0.48 -15.83
C VAL A 54 -0.81 1.70 -14.95
N TYR A 55 0.02 2.67 -15.32
CA TYR A 55 -0.03 3.98 -14.68
C TYR A 55 -1.40 4.63 -14.92
N ALA A 56 -1.78 5.52 -14.00
CA ALA A 56 -2.84 6.48 -14.30
C ALA A 56 -2.55 7.10 -15.68
N SER A 57 -3.53 7.09 -16.59
CA SER A 57 -3.35 7.76 -17.88
C SER A 57 -3.31 9.26 -17.64
N ASP A 58 -2.12 9.79 -17.42
CA ASP A 58 -1.87 11.21 -17.56
C ASP A 58 -2.09 11.51 -19.06
N SER A 59 -2.99 12.42 -19.40
CA SER A 59 -3.22 12.92 -20.78
C SER A 59 -1.99 13.62 -21.39
N SER A 60 -0.82 13.46 -20.79
CA SER A 60 0.51 13.84 -21.26
C SER A 60 1.44 12.65 -21.03
N GLY A 61 1.87 11.98 -22.11
CA GLY A 61 2.65 10.73 -22.15
C GLY A 61 4.05 10.74 -21.52
N SER A 62 4.18 11.30 -20.32
CA SER A 62 5.30 11.13 -19.40
C SER A 62 4.64 10.68 -18.10
N GLY A 63 4.95 9.47 -17.61
CA GLY A 63 4.47 9.01 -16.31
C GLY A 63 4.99 9.96 -15.24
N THR A 64 4.22 11.02 -14.96
CA THR A 64 4.74 12.13 -14.21
C THR A 64 4.79 11.71 -12.75
N MET A 65 6.02 11.66 -12.23
CA MET A 65 6.24 11.66 -10.79
C MET A 65 5.55 12.90 -10.23
N SER A 66 4.36 12.78 -9.64
CA SER A 66 3.91 13.79 -8.70
C SER A 66 4.89 13.74 -7.53
N PRO A 67 5.68 14.81 -7.28
CA PRO A 67 6.53 14.85 -6.10
C PRO A 67 5.63 14.67 -4.89
N LEU A 68 5.99 13.75 -4.00
CA LEU A 68 5.26 13.62 -2.74
C LEU A 68 5.26 14.99 -2.05
N PRO A 69 4.11 15.45 -1.51
CA PRO A 69 4.10 16.68 -0.74
C PRO A 69 5.11 16.57 0.41
N PRO A 70 5.79 17.66 0.82
CA PRO A 70 6.82 17.62 1.86
C PRO A 70 6.37 16.93 3.17
N ALA A 71 5.07 17.00 3.48
CA ALA A 71 4.45 16.32 4.61
C ALA A 71 4.48 14.77 4.50
N ALA A 72 4.42 14.19 3.30
CA ALA A 72 4.54 12.75 3.08
C ALA A 72 6.00 12.29 3.24
N ILE A 73 6.96 13.08 2.77
CA ILE A 73 8.40 12.85 2.98
C ILE A 73 8.73 12.90 4.48
N ALA A 74 8.20 13.89 5.20
CA ALA A 74 8.35 14.03 6.65
C ALA A 74 7.67 12.90 7.45
N LYS A 75 6.71 12.19 6.85
CA LYS A 75 6.02 11.02 7.44
C LYS A 75 6.65 9.69 7.02
N GLY A 76 7.91 9.69 6.59
CA GLY A 76 8.65 8.45 6.34
C GLY A 76 8.19 7.68 5.09
N LEU A 77 7.67 8.39 4.08
CA LEU A 77 7.41 7.85 2.75
C LEU A 77 8.47 8.37 1.78
N ARG A 78 9.07 7.48 0.97
CA ARG A 78 10.02 7.91 -0.07
C ARG A 78 9.33 8.21 -1.38
N ASP A 79 8.36 7.40 -1.77
CA ASP A 79 7.66 7.52 -3.04
C ASP A 79 6.31 6.79 -2.98
N VAL A 80 5.33 7.23 -3.77
CA VAL A 80 4.08 6.52 -4.01
C VAL A 80 3.83 6.48 -5.52
N ARG A 81 3.53 5.29 -6.05
CA ARG A 81 3.12 5.10 -7.44
C ARG A 81 1.70 4.56 -7.49
N THR A 82 0.81 5.34 -8.07
CA THR A 82 -0.56 4.92 -8.32
C THR A 82 -0.64 4.19 -9.65
N LEU A 83 -1.12 2.96 -9.59
CA LEU A 83 -1.37 2.08 -10.71
C LEU A 83 -2.86 1.70 -10.75
N TYR A 84 -3.29 1.19 -11.89
CA TYR A 84 -4.64 0.69 -12.09
C TYR A 84 -4.61 -0.72 -12.68
N THR A 85 -5.51 -1.58 -12.20
CA THR A 85 -5.78 -2.86 -12.86
C THR A 85 -6.44 -2.63 -14.23
N PRO A 86 -6.45 -3.63 -15.12
CA PRO A 86 -7.23 -3.55 -16.36
C PRO A 86 -8.74 -3.27 -16.15
N SER A 87 -9.27 -3.64 -14.98
CA SER A 87 -10.64 -3.35 -14.55
C SER A 87 -10.84 -1.96 -13.94
N GLY A 88 -9.80 -1.12 -13.89
CA GLY A 88 -9.86 0.24 -13.35
C GLY A 88 -9.80 0.33 -11.82
N ARG A 89 -9.40 -0.73 -11.11
CA ARG A 89 -9.21 -0.71 -9.65
C ARG A 89 -7.87 -0.07 -9.31
N ARG A 90 -7.86 0.88 -8.39
CA ARG A 90 -6.66 1.59 -7.96
C ARG A 90 -5.76 0.72 -7.08
N VAL A 91 -4.45 0.77 -7.34
CA VAL A 91 -3.40 0.13 -6.56
C VAL A 91 -2.30 1.15 -6.29
N ASP A 92 -2.08 1.49 -5.03
CA ASP A 92 -0.98 2.37 -4.65
C ASP A 92 0.22 1.51 -4.21
N VAL A 93 1.39 1.78 -4.80
CA VAL A 93 2.66 1.14 -4.46
C VAL A 93 3.51 2.14 -3.68
N ILE A 94 3.67 1.87 -2.39
CA ILE A 94 4.34 2.74 -1.43
C ILE A 94 5.78 2.27 -1.23
N ARG A 95 6.71 3.15 -1.55
CA ARG A 95 8.15 2.95 -1.35
C ARG A 95 8.55 3.38 0.05
N SER A 96 9.01 2.42 0.84
CA SER A 96 9.65 2.69 2.12
C SER A 96 11.00 3.39 1.93
N PRO A 97 11.37 4.35 2.81
CA PRO A 97 12.69 4.97 2.82
C PRO A 97 13.79 4.05 3.40
N SER A 98 13.42 2.85 3.86
CA SER A 98 14.33 1.91 4.53
C SER A 98 14.30 0.53 3.85
N THR A 99 15.13 -0.37 4.35
CA THR A 99 15.13 -1.79 3.95
C THR A 99 13.87 -2.55 4.39
N SER A 100 13.07 -1.99 5.31
CA SER A 100 11.83 -2.61 5.78
C SER A 100 10.60 -1.97 5.14
N PRO A 101 9.67 -2.75 4.55
CA PRO A 101 8.41 -2.23 4.02
C PRO A 101 7.44 -1.74 5.11
N ILE A 102 7.67 -2.10 6.39
CA ILE A 102 6.80 -1.77 7.51
C ILE A 102 7.05 -0.35 8.04
N THR A 103 8.24 0.22 7.79
CA THR A 103 8.64 1.53 8.33
C THR A 103 7.59 2.63 8.12
N PRO A 104 6.97 2.79 6.93
CA PRO A 104 5.95 3.80 6.73
C PRO A 104 4.68 3.61 7.56
N LEU A 105 4.36 2.36 7.96
CA LEU A 105 3.13 2.06 8.69
C LEU A 105 3.05 2.77 10.06
N ARG A 106 4.22 3.09 10.63
CA ARG A 106 4.35 3.77 11.93
C ARG A 106 3.86 5.23 11.89
N PHE A 107 3.70 5.80 10.70
CA PHE A 107 3.34 7.19 10.50
C PHE A 107 1.89 7.38 10.02
N PHE A 108 1.09 6.31 10.03
CA PHE A 108 -0.34 6.43 9.77
C PHE A 108 -1.03 7.32 10.79
N TRP A 109 -2.03 8.03 10.30
CA TRP A 109 -2.86 8.96 11.07
C TRP A 109 -3.87 8.24 11.98
N SER A 110 -4.08 6.93 11.82
CA SER A 110 -4.98 6.15 12.67
C SER A 110 -4.44 4.76 12.99
N THR A 111 -4.69 4.29 14.22
CA THR A 111 -4.34 2.94 14.66
C THR A 111 -5.13 1.83 13.94
N THR A 112 -6.30 2.15 13.37
CA THR A 112 -7.17 1.17 12.68
C THR A 112 -6.56 0.63 11.40
N VAL A 113 -5.61 1.34 10.81
CA VAL A 113 -4.95 0.97 9.55
C VAL A 113 -3.49 0.58 9.74
N ILE A 114 -3.01 0.46 10.99
CA ILE A 114 -1.70 -0.11 11.31
C ILE A 114 -1.82 -1.63 11.38
N ASN A 115 -2.29 -2.21 10.29
CA ASN A 115 -2.44 -3.64 10.09
C ASN A 115 -1.85 -3.99 8.72
N PHE A 116 -1.25 -5.16 8.59
CA PHE A 116 -0.71 -5.58 7.30
C PHE A 116 -0.75 -7.08 7.08
N MET A 117 -0.68 -7.46 5.81
CA MET A 117 -0.65 -8.83 5.35
C MET A 117 0.62 -9.06 4.55
N THR A 118 1.35 -10.11 4.91
CA THR A 118 2.37 -10.71 4.06
C THR A 118 1.78 -11.94 3.37
N PRO A 119 2.50 -12.58 2.45
CA PRO A 119 2.08 -13.87 1.89
C PRO A 119 1.91 -15.01 2.90
N ASP A 120 2.40 -14.84 4.13
CA ASP A 120 2.47 -15.90 5.15
C ASP A 120 1.70 -15.56 6.42
N ALA A 121 1.41 -14.28 6.67
CA ALA A 121 0.89 -13.85 7.95
C ALA A 121 0.04 -12.58 7.83
N TYR A 122 -0.90 -12.47 8.77
CA TYR A 122 -1.59 -11.23 9.07
C TYR A 122 -1.01 -10.66 10.38
N VAL A 123 -0.74 -9.36 10.41
CA VAL A 123 -0.28 -8.64 11.61
C VAL A 123 -1.23 -7.50 11.91
N CYS A 124 -1.80 -7.51 13.12
CA CYS A 124 -2.62 -6.43 13.65
C CYS A 124 -1.83 -5.66 14.70
N GLY A 125 -1.58 -4.37 14.49
CA GLY A 125 -0.78 -3.56 15.42
C GLY A 125 -1.50 -3.28 16.74
N PHE A 126 -2.84 -3.21 16.71
CA PHE A 126 -3.67 -2.87 17.87
C PHE A 126 -4.88 -3.81 17.97
N PRO A 127 -4.68 -5.10 18.29
CA PRO A 127 -5.72 -6.12 18.18
C PRO A 127 -6.94 -5.83 19.06
N HIS A 128 -6.73 -5.46 20.34
CA HIS A 128 -7.86 -5.18 21.24
C HIS A 128 -8.74 -4.01 20.74
N ALA A 129 -8.11 -2.90 20.36
CA ALA A 129 -8.83 -1.74 19.84
C ALA A 129 -9.50 -2.05 18.49
N THR A 130 -8.76 -2.65 17.55
CA THR A 130 -9.24 -2.97 16.20
C THR A 130 -10.45 -3.91 16.24
N LEU A 131 -10.37 -4.99 17.04
CA LEU A 131 -11.46 -5.96 17.17
C LEU A 131 -12.68 -5.37 17.90
N SER A 132 -12.46 -4.39 18.77
CA SER A 132 -13.54 -3.61 19.40
C SER A 132 -14.08 -2.48 18.50
N ARG A 133 -13.60 -2.36 17.25
CA ARG A 133 -13.93 -1.30 16.29
C ARG A 133 -13.62 0.10 16.81
N LEU A 134 -12.53 0.22 17.57
CA LEU A 134 -12.02 1.48 18.12
C LEU A 134 -10.72 1.88 17.44
N GLY A 135 -10.55 3.20 17.26
CA GLY A 135 -9.38 3.80 16.61
C GLY A 135 -8.93 5.07 17.32
N VAL A 136 -7.63 5.27 17.42
CA VAL A 136 -7.04 6.55 17.85
C VAL A 136 -6.52 7.27 16.62
N LEU A 137 -6.75 8.58 16.56
CA LEU A 137 -6.23 9.46 15.52
C LEU A 137 -5.01 10.23 16.06
N LYS A 138 -4.01 10.47 15.21
CA LYS A 138 -2.79 11.24 15.51
C LYS A 138 -2.81 12.62 14.87
#